data_AF-A0A938HN55-F1
#
_entry.id   AF-A0A938HN55-F1
#
_cell.length_a   1.000
_cell.length_b   1.000
_cell.length_c   1.000
_cell.angle_alpha   90.00
_cell.angle_beta   90.00
_cell.angle_gamma   90.00
#
_symmetry.space_group_name_H-M   'P 1'
#
loop_
_entity.id
_entity.type
_entity.pdbx_description
1 polymer ?
#
loop_
_entity_poly.entity_id
_entity_poly.type
_entity_poly.pdbx_seq_one_letter_code
_entity_poly.pdbx_strand_id
1 'polypeptide(L)'
;MAETQGLHESFDRASDVKTGSERAFGLVFAAVFLLVALWPLLAGDAPRYWAIVVALVFAAAAGLAPRILAPLNRLWFRFGMLLHRIVSPLIMALLFFLTVTPIALVMRFMGKDPLRLKFDRAARTYWIERAPPGPPPESMRHQF
;
A
#
# COMPACT_ATOMS: atom_id res chain seq x y z
N MET A 1 13.55 -25.15 18.81
CA MET A 1 12.94 -24.94 17.48
C MET A 1 12.11 -26.19 17.20
N ALA A 2 10.81 -26.12 17.40
CA ALA A 2 9.90 -27.25 17.19
C ALA A 2 9.37 -27.20 15.75
N GLU A 3 9.45 -28.31 15.03
CA GLU A 3 8.95 -28.48 13.67
C GLU A 3 7.42 -28.33 13.62
N THR A 4 6.95 -27.31 12.92
CA THR A 4 5.54 -27.03 12.59
C THR A 4 5.03 -27.94 11.45
N GLN A 5 5.38 -29.23 11.43
CA GLN A 5 5.14 -30.13 10.29
C GLN A 5 3.71 -30.71 10.20
N GLY A 6 2.80 -30.34 11.10
CA GLY A 6 1.42 -30.87 11.15
C GLY A 6 0.28 -29.87 10.90
N LEU A 7 0.58 -28.59 10.64
CA LEU A 7 -0.42 -27.55 10.39
C LEU A 7 -0.49 -27.24 8.88
N HIS A 8 -1.70 -27.16 8.32
CA HIS A 8 -1.93 -26.78 6.92
C HIS A 8 -1.62 -25.29 6.65
N GLU A 9 -1.33 -24.52 7.69
CA GLU A 9 -1.08 -23.08 7.62
C GLU A 9 0.34 -22.75 8.11
N SER A 10 1.13 -22.12 7.23
CA SER A 10 2.48 -21.66 7.51
C SER A 10 2.43 -20.25 8.14
N PHE A 11 2.66 -20.15 9.45
CA PHE A 11 2.68 -18.86 10.16
C PHE A 11 3.96 -18.02 9.91
N ASP A 12 4.93 -18.56 9.16
CA ASP A 12 6.21 -17.90 8.84
C ASP A 12 6.21 -17.14 7.50
N ARG A 13 5.06 -16.68 6.98
CA ARG A 13 5.06 -15.82 5.78
C ARG A 13 5.53 -14.40 6.13
N ALA A 14 6.81 -14.26 6.46
CA ALA A 14 7.54 -13.01 6.23
C ALA A 14 7.66 -12.85 4.70
N SER A 15 6.74 -12.09 4.10
CA SER A 15 6.87 -11.72 2.69
C SER A 15 8.13 -10.89 2.53
N ASP A 16 9.19 -11.49 1.99
CA ASP A 16 10.46 -10.81 1.80
C ASP A 16 10.26 -9.68 0.78
N VAL A 17 10.45 -8.43 1.23
CA VAL A 17 10.19 -7.26 0.39
C VAL A 17 11.33 -7.15 -0.60
N LYS A 18 11.14 -7.74 -1.79
CA LYS A 18 12.14 -7.74 -2.85
C LYS A 18 12.46 -6.30 -3.27
N THR A 19 13.73 -5.95 -3.23
CA THR A 19 14.21 -4.68 -3.78
C THR A 19 13.99 -4.67 -5.30
N GLY A 20 13.60 -3.53 -5.86
CA GLY A 20 13.40 -3.39 -7.31
C GLY A 20 14.69 -3.60 -8.10
N SER A 21 14.58 -3.93 -9.38
CA SER A 21 15.75 -4.14 -10.27
C SER A 21 16.57 -2.86 -10.45
N GLU A 22 17.89 -2.98 -10.41
CA GLU A 22 18.83 -1.86 -10.62
C GLU A 22 18.68 -1.23 -12.00
N ARG A 23 18.35 -2.04 -13.01
CA ARG A 23 18.06 -1.55 -14.37
C ARG A 23 16.82 -0.66 -14.38
N ALA A 24 15.75 -1.11 -13.73
CA ALA A 24 14.51 -0.34 -13.64
C ALA A 24 14.74 0.96 -12.88
N PHE A 25 15.48 0.93 -11.78
CA PHE A 25 15.90 2.12 -11.04
C PHE A 25 16.63 3.13 -11.94
N GLY A 26 17.65 2.68 -12.68
CA GLY A 26 18.40 3.55 -13.59
C GLY A 26 17.55 4.16 -14.71
N LEU A 27 16.64 3.38 -15.30
CA LEU A 27 15.72 3.85 -16.34
C LEU A 27 14.71 4.88 -15.81
N VAL A 28 14.16 4.67 -14.61
CA VAL A 28 13.26 5.64 -13.96
C VAL A 28 13.96 6.96 -13.72
N PHE A 29 15.19 6.93 -13.18
CA PHE A 29 15.96 8.17 -12.96
C PHE A 29 16.35 8.85 -14.27
N ALA A 30 16.72 8.09 -15.31
CA ALA A 30 16.96 8.64 -16.63
C ALA A 30 15.71 9.36 -17.19
N ALA A 31 14.52 8.75 -17.07
CA ALA A 31 13.27 9.37 -17.50
C ALA A 31 12.94 10.64 -16.69
N VAL A 32 13.11 10.62 -15.36
CA VAL A 32 12.91 11.80 -14.51
C VAL A 32 13.84 12.95 -14.91
N PHE A 33 15.14 12.69 -15.10
CA PHE A 33 16.07 13.73 -15.52
C PHE A 33 15.81 14.21 -16.95
N LEU A 34 15.32 13.35 -17.84
CA LEU A 34 14.89 13.75 -19.18
C LEU A 34 13.68 14.70 -19.11
N LEU A 35 12.68 14.41 -18.27
CA LEU A 35 11.55 15.32 -18.05
C LEU A 35 12.02 16.66 -17.49
N VAL A 36 12.94 16.67 -16.53
CA VAL A 36 13.54 17.90 -15.98
C VAL A 36 14.33 18.66 -17.05
N ALA A 37 15.03 17.95 -17.94
CA ALA A 37 15.78 18.56 -19.02
C ALA A 37 14.88 19.27 -20.03
N LEU A 38 13.73 18.68 -20.33
CA LEU A 38 12.76 19.15 -21.33
C LEU A 38 11.71 20.10 -20.74
N TRP A 39 11.53 20.15 -19.42
CA TRP A 39 10.54 21.03 -18.76
C TRP A 39 10.59 22.51 -19.20
N PRO A 40 11.78 23.15 -19.35
CA PRO A 40 11.85 24.55 -19.79
C PRO A 40 11.35 24.78 -21.23
N LEU A 41 11.32 23.74 -22.07
CA LEU A 41 10.81 23.86 -23.45
C LEU A 41 9.33 24.23 -23.47
N LEU A 42 8.56 23.87 -22.43
CA LEU A 42 7.16 24.26 -22.30
C LEU A 42 6.99 25.78 -22.13
N ALA A 43 8.02 26.45 -21.63
CA ALA A 43 8.07 27.90 -21.48
C ALA A 43 8.81 28.60 -22.65
N GLY A 44 9.28 27.84 -23.65
CA GLY A 44 10.08 28.36 -24.76
C GLY A 44 11.56 28.55 -24.47
N ASP A 45 12.04 28.12 -23.30
CA ASP A 45 13.45 28.22 -22.91
C ASP A 45 14.29 27.05 -23.44
N ALA A 46 15.61 27.23 -23.47
CA ALA A 46 16.55 26.17 -23.83
C ALA A 46 16.49 24.99 -22.84
N PRO A 47 16.70 23.74 -23.31
CA PRO A 47 16.71 22.58 -22.44
C PRO A 47 17.89 22.62 -21.48
N ARG A 48 17.73 22.04 -20.29
CA ARG A 48 18.81 21.98 -19.29
C ARG A 48 19.83 20.92 -19.70
N TYR A 49 20.87 21.33 -20.42
CA TYR A 49 21.93 20.44 -20.92
C TYR A 49 22.56 19.57 -19.82
N TRP A 50 22.75 20.11 -18.61
CA TRP A 50 23.27 19.32 -17.48
C TRP A 50 22.37 18.13 -17.14
N ALA A 51 21.04 18.30 -17.20
CA ALA A 51 20.09 17.25 -16.90
C ALA A 51 20.06 16.19 -18.02
N ILE A 52 20.30 16.59 -19.28
CA ILE A 52 20.48 15.65 -20.41
C ILE A 52 21.69 14.76 -20.17
N VAL A 53 22.83 15.35 -19.77
CA VAL A 53 24.05 14.58 -19.49
C VAL A 53 23.80 13.57 -18.37
N VAL A 54 23.14 14.00 -17.28
CA VAL A 54 22.80 13.09 -16.17
C VAL A 54 21.84 11.98 -16.62
N ALA A 55 20.82 12.29 -17.42
CA ALA A 55 19.90 11.29 -17.96
C ALA A 55 20.62 10.22 -18.82
N LEU A 56 21.55 10.65 -19.69
CA LEU A 56 22.37 9.77 -20.51
C LEU A 56 23.29 8.89 -19.66
N VAL A 57 23.92 9.44 -18.62
CA VAL A 57 24.77 8.67 -17.69
C VAL A 57 23.95 7.59 -16.99
N PHE A 58 22.75 7.91 -16.49
CA PHE A 58 21.86 6.92 -15.87
C PHE A 58 21.38 5.86 -16.85
N ALA A 59 21.01 6.24 -18.08
CA ALA A 59 20.59 5.30 -19.12
C ALA A 59 21.73 4.35 -19.54
N ALA A 60 22.94 4.88 -19.73
CA ALA A 60 24.13 4.11 -20.05
C ALA A 60 24.50 3.16 -18.90
N ALA A 61 24.48 3.64 -17.65
CA ALA A 61 24.73 2.81 -16.47
C ALA A 61 23.70 1.69 -16.34
N ALA A 62 22.42 1.95 -16.62
CA ALA A 62 21.36 0.94 -16.58
C ALA A 62 21.58 -0.17 -17.63
N GLY A 63 22.02 0.19 -18.84
CA GLY A 63 22.26 -0.76 -19.94
C GLY A 63 23.57 -1.54 -19.81
N LEU A 64 24.68 -0.84 -19.54
CA LEU A 64 26.04 -1.39 -19.60
C LEU A 64 26.49 -2.01 -18.27
N ALA A 65 26.15 -1.40 -17.15
CA ALA A 65 26.70 -1.77 -15.84
C ALA A 65 25.70 -1.53 -14.68
N PRO A 66 24.54 -2.21 -14.65
CA PRO A 66 23.51 -2.00 -13.64
C PRO A 66 23.99 -2.28 -12.20
N ARG A 67 25.05 -3.07 -12.04
CA ARG A 67 25.67 -3.33 -10.72
C ARG A 67 26.21 -2.07 -10.04
N ILE A 68 26.62 -1.05 -10.79
CA ILE A 68 27.09 0.23 -10.22
C ILE A 68 25.94 0.98 -9.55
N LEU A 69 24.71 0.80 -10.07
CA LEU A 69 23.49 1.40 -9.51
C LEU A 69 22.96 0.66 -8.27
N ALA A 70 23.49 -0.53 -7.95
CA ALA A 70 23.02 -1.34 -6.81
C ALA A 70 23.07 -0.64 -5.44
N PRO A 71 24.17 -0.01 -5.00
CA PRO A 71 24.20 0.69 -3.71
C PRO A 71 23.22 1.87 -3.67
N LEU A 72 23.08 2.58 -4.79
CA LEU A 72 22.16 3.72 -4.90
C LEU A 72 20.70 3.27 -4.88
N ASN A 73 20.37 2.21 -5.62
CA ASN A 73 19.05 1.60 -5.62
C ASN A 73 18.65 1.11 -4.22
N ARG A 74 19.57 0.48 -3.48
CA ARG A 74 19.32 0.02 -2.11
C ARG A 74 19.08 1.19 -1.15
N LEU A 75 19.84 2.28 -1.29
CA LEU A 75 19.64 3.49 -0.48
C LEU A 75 18.29 4.14 -0.77
N TRP A 76 17.95 4.29 -2.05
CA TRP A 76 16.65 4.81 -2.49
C TRP A 76 15.50 3.96 -1.99
N PHE A 77 15.63 2.63 -2.05
CA PHE A 77 14.62 1.70 -1.56
C PHE A 77 14.39 1.85 -0.05
N ARG A 78 15.46 1.96 0.75
CA ARG A 78 15.37 2.22 2.19
C ARG A 78 14.71 3.56 2.50
N PHE A 79 15.04 4.60 1.73
CA PHE A 79 14.39 5.89 1.84
C PHE A 79 12.89 5.78 1.54
N GLY A 80 12.51 5.06 0.47
CA GLY A 80 11.11 4.78 0.14
C GLY A 80 10.37 4.03 1.25
N MET A 81 11.00 3.05 1.90
CA MET A 81 10.42 2.35 3.05
C MET A 81 10.23 3.27 4.26
N LEU A 82 11.20 4.14 4.55
CA LEU A 82 11.08 5.13 5.62
C LEU A 82 9.92 6.10 5.35
N LEU A 83 9.82 6.59 4.11
CA LEU A 83 8.72 7.45 3.69
C LEU A 83 7.37 6.73 3.81
N HIS A 84 7.29 5.47 3.35
CA HIS A 84 6.09 4.65 3.47
C HIS A 84 5.62 4.50 4.93
N ARG A 85 6.55 4.31 5.87
CA ARG A 85 6.24 4.21 7.31
C ARG A 85 5.55 5.47 7.86
N ILE A 86 5.80 6.64 7.27
CA ILE A 86 5.19 7.92 7.68
C ILE A 86 3.90 8.16 6.89
N VAL A 87 3.94 7.96 5.58
CA VAL A 87 2.83 8.25 4.67
C VAL A 87 1.66 7.29 4.89
N SER A 88 1.91 6.01 5.17
CA SER A 88 0.86 5.02 5.37
C SER A 88 -0.07 5.37 6.55
N PRO A 89 0.44 5.62 7.78
CA PRO A 89 -0.40 6.10 8.88
C PRO A 89 -1.08 7.45 8.59
N LEU A 90 -0.41 8.35 7.87
CA LEU A 90 -0.96 9.68 7.57
C LEU A 90 -2.16 9.58 6.62
N ILE A 91 -2.06 8.77 5.56
CA ILE A 91 -3.19 8.49 4.66
C ILE A 91 -4.31 7.77 5.40
N MET A 92 -3.99 6.78 6.24
CA MET A 92 -4.99 6.08 7.05
C MET A 92 -5.72 7.01 8.01
N ALA A 93 -5.01 7.93 8.66
CA ALA A 93 -5.62 8.96 9.49
C ALA A 93 -6.51 9.89 8.67
N LEU A 94 -6.06 10.32 7.49
CA LEU A 94 -6.83 11.17 6.60
C LEU A 94 -8.14 10.51 6.17
N LEU A 95 -8.09 9.25 5.72
CA LEU A 95 -9.27 8.45 5.39
C LEU A 95 -10.21 8.29 6.58
N PHE A 96 -9.65 8.06 7.78
CA PHE A 96 -10.46 7.94 8.98
C PHE A 96 -11.20 9.24 9.33
N PHE A 97 -10.50 10.38 9.31
CA PHE A 97 -11.10 11.65 9.71
C PHE A 97 -11.97 12.30 8.62
N LEU A 98 -11.63 12.12 7.34
CA LEU A 98 -12.39 12.72 6.23
C LEU A 98 -13.51 11.84 5.69
N THR A 99 -13.43 10.52 5.87
CA THR A 99 -14.41 9.60 5.31
C THR A 99 -15.16 8.87 6.41
N VAL A 100 -14.46 8.14 7.28
CA VAL A 100 -15.11 7.29 8.30
C VAL A 100 -15.84 8.13 9.35
N THR A 101 -15.16 9.12 9.91
CA THR A 101 -15.69 9.99 10.98
C THR A 101 -16.95 10.76 10.55
N PRO A 102 -17.01 11.45 9.40
CA PRO A 102 -18.24 12.14 9.00
C PRO A 102 -19.39 11.16 8.70
N ILE A 103 -19.11 10.01 8.11
CA ILE A 103 -20.14 8.97 7.92
C ILE A 103 -20.68 8.50 9.28
N ALA A 104 -19.81 8.28 10.26
CA ALA A 104 -20.21 7.91 11.61
C ALA A 104 -21.04 9.01 12.30
N LEU A 105 -20.66 10.28 12.13
CA LEU A 105 -21.43 11.43 12.65
C LEU A 105 -22.82 11.50 12.02
N VAL A 106 -22.93 11.37 10.70
CA VAL A 106 -24.22 11.35 10.00
C VAL A 106 -25.10 10.19 10.49
N MET A 107 -24.56 8.97 10.59
CA MET A 107 -25.31 7.83 11.12
C MET A 107 -25.80 8.07 12.55
N ARG A 108 -24.96 8.68 13.39
CA ARG A 108 -25.31 9.02 14.77
C ARG A 108 -26.39 10.11 14.84
N PHE A 109 -26.36 11.12 13.97
CA PHE A 109 -27.43 12.11 13.85
C PHE A 109 -28.75 11.49 13.35
N MET A 110 -28.67 10.49 12.46
CA MET A 110 -29.84 9.71 12.02
C MET A 110 -30.30 8.67 13.07
N GLY A 111 -29.66 8.58 14.23
CA GLY A 111 -29.98 7.60 15.28
C GLY A 111 -29.67 6.14 14.90
N LYS A 112 -28.92 5.89 13.83
CA LYS A 112 -28.57 4.54 13.38
C LYS A 112 -27.37 4.03 14.17
N ASP A 113 -27.57 2.92 14.88
CA ASP A 113 -26.49 2.17 15.53
C ASP A 113 -26.39 0.76 14.89
N PRO A 114 -25.65 0.63 13.78
CA PRO A 114 -25.54 -0.65 13.08
C PRO A 114 -24.80 -1.71 13.90
N LEU A 115 -23.93 -1.29 14.83
CA LEU A 115 -23.12 -2.19 15.64
C LEU A 115 -23.76 -2.51 17.00
N ARG A 116 -24.85 -1.81 17.37
CA ARG A 116 -25.58 -2.00 18.64
C ARG A 116 -24.64 -2.03 19.84
N LEU A 117 -23.68 -1.09 19.88
CA LEU A 117 -22.57 -1.10 20.86
C LEU A 117 -23.00 -0.68 22.27
N LYS A 118 -24.19 -0.09 22.43
CA LYS A 118 -24.72 0.31 23.73
C LYS A 118 -25.14 -0.92 24.53
N PHE A 119 -24.61 -1.04 25.74
CA PHE A 119 -25.01 -2.08 26.68
C PHE A 119 -26.44 -1.82 27.18
N ASP A 120 -27.33 -2.77 26.91
CA ASP A 120 -28.71 -2.79 27.41
C ASP A 120 -28.81 -3.74 28.62
N ARG A 121 -29.08 -3.16 29.80
CA ARG A 121 -29.26 -3.92 31.05
C ARG A 121 -30.60 -4.65 31.13
N ALA A 122 -31.58 -4.24 30.33
CA ALA A 122 -32.91 -4.84 30.31
C ALA A 122 -33.02 -5.97 29.26
N ALA A 123 -32.04 -6.09 28.36
CA ALA A 123 -32.01 -7.14 27.36
C ALA A 123 -31.83 -8.53 28.01
N ARG A 124 -32.74 -9.46 27.69
CA ARG A 124 -32.65 -10.87 28.11
C ARG A 124 -31.49 -11.61 27.43
N THR A 125 -31.20 -11.23 26.18
CA THR A 125 -30.10 -11.77 25.37
C THR A 125 -29.71 -10.76 24.29
N TYR A 126 -28.44 -10.75 23.90
CA TYR A 126 -27.94 -9.97 22.75
C TYR A 126 -28.01 -10.74 21.43
N TRP A 127 -28.46 -12.00 21.47
CA TRP A 127 -28.60 -12.82 20.27
C TRP A 127 -29.61 -12.19 19.31
N ILE A 128 -29.18 -11.93 18.07
CA ILE A 128 -30.04 -11.39 17.02
C ILE A 128 -30.68 -12.57 16.30
N GLU A 129 -31.97 -12.81 16.57
CA GLU A 129 -32.76 -13.76 15.80
C GLU A 129 -32.87 -13.32 14.34
N ARG A 130 -32.58 -14.23 13.41
CA ARG A 130 -32.63 -13.96 11.97
C ARG A 130 -33.99 -14.37 11.43
N ALA A 131 -34.66 -13.44 10.76
CA ALA A 131 -35.88 -13.68 10.01
C ALA A 131 -35.66 -13.18 8.56
N PRO A 132 -35.66 -14.06 7.55
CA PRO A 132 -35.88 -15.51 7.62
C PRO A 132 -34.71 -16.25 8.31
N PRO A 133 -34.95 -17.49 8.81
CA PRO A 133 -33.90 -18.34 9.34
C PRO A 133 -32.81 -18.54 8.27
N GLY A 134 -31.56 -18.70 8.74
CA GLY A 134 -30.43 -18.99 7.85
C GLY A 134 -30.66 -20.24 7.00
N PRO A 135 -29.89 -20.43 5.92
CA PRO A 135 -30.05 -21.61 5.07
C PRO A 135 -29.91 -22.89 5.90
N PRO A 136 -30.70 -23.94 5.58
CA PRO A 136 -30.69 -25.18 6.33
C PRO A 136 -29.27 -25.78 6.35
N PRO A 137 -28.87 -26.48 7.43
CA PRO A 137 -27.51 -27.05 7.55
C PRO A 137 -27.10 -27.90 6.33
N GLU A 138 -28.07 -28.55 5.69
CA GLU A 138 -27.95 -29.37 4.48
C GLU A 138 -27.49 -28.59 3.24
N SER A 139 -27.54 -27.25 3.25
CA SER A 139 -27.04 -26.41 2.14
C SER A 139 -25.53 -26.43 2.02
N MET A 140 -24.80 -26.81 3.07
CA MET A 140 -23.33 -26.88 3.07
C MET A 140 -22.85 -28.20 2.46
N ARG A 141 -22.94 -28.32 1.13
CA ARG A 141 -22.61 -29.55 0.38
C ARG A 141 -21.12 -29.92 0.34
N HIS A 142 -20.23 -28.98 0.61
CA HIS A 142 -18.77 -29.16 0.50
C HIS A 142 -18.07 -28.48 1.68
N GLN A 143 -18.26 -29.01 2.88
CA GLN A 143 -17.69 -28.43 4.10
C GLN A 143 -16.24 -28.90 4.37
N PHE A 144 -15.78 -29.91 3.64
CA PHE A 144 -14.42 -30.47 3.72
C PHE A 144 -13.88 -30.78 2.33
#